data_AF-A0A7C1JDD2-F1
#
_entry.id   AF-A0A7C1JDD2-F1
#
_cell.length_a   1.000
_cell.length_b   1.000
_cell.length_c   1.000
_cell.angle_alpha   90.00
_cell.angle_beta   90.00
_cell.angle_gamma   90.00
#
_symmetry.space_group_name_H-M   'P 1'
#
loop_
_entity.id
_entity.type
_entity.pdbx_description
1 polymer ?
#
loop_
_entity_poly.entity_id
_entity_poly.type
_entity_poly.pdbx_seq_one_letter_code
_entity_poly.pdbx_strand_id
1 'polypeptide(L)' 'MDELIDTIVQKTGLPRDKAEDAAKTTINWLKERLPSSVSGQIDGVLVGSKAGEVAGKVESAIRR' A
#
# COMPACT_ATOMS: atom_id res chain seq x y z
N MET A 1 -4.93 2.69 2.04
CA MET A 1 -4.44 4.09 2.09
C MET A 1 -4.57 4.69 3.49
N ASP A 2 -5.73 4.60 4.14
CA ASP A 2 -5.96 5.18 5.48
C ASP A 2 -4.99 4.71 6.57
N GLU A 3 -4.64 3.42 6.61
CA GLU A 3 -3.71 2.87 7.60
C GLU A 3 -2.30 3.48 7.50
N LEU A 4 -1.84 3.78 6.27
CA LEU A 4 -0.56 4.46 6.04
C LEU A 4 -0.62 5.91 6.55
N ILE A 5 -1.73 6.60 6.28
CA ILE A 5 -1.97 7.97 6.75
C ILE A 5 -2.00 7.99 8.28
N ASP A 6 -2.74 7.08 8.92
CA ASP A 6 -2.80 6.96 10.37
C ASP A 6 -1.43 6.70 10.99
N THR A 7 -0.64 5.83 10.38
CA THR A 7 0.74 5.56 10.82
C THR A 7 1.61 6.81 10.74
N ILE A 8 1.48 7.59 9.66
CA ILE A 8 2.23 8.85 9.49
C ILE A 8 1.79 9.85 10.54
N VAL A 9 0.48 10.06 10.73
CA VAL A 9 -0.08 10.96 11.75
C VAL A 9 0.44 10.58 13.14
N GLN A 10 0.35 9.30 13.51
CA GLN A 10 0.79 8.81 14.82
C GLN A 10 2.30 8.98 15.05
N LYS A 11 3.13 8.77 14.02
CA LYS A 11 4.59 8.80 14.16
C LYS A 11 5.19 10.20 14.01
N THR A 12 4.53 11.10 13.29
CA THR A 12 5.06 12.42 12.96
C THR A 12 4.31 13.56 13.64
N GLY A 13 3.10 13.31 14.14
CA GLY A 13 2.21 14.35 14.65
C GLY A 13 1.65 15.27 13.56
N LEU A 14 1.85 14.95 12.28
CA LEU A 14 1.30 15.72 11.17
C LEU A 14 -0.23 15.66 11.17
N PRO A 15 -0.91 16.76 10.82
CA PRO A 15 -2.35 16.73 10.60
C PRO A 15 -2.69 15.85 9.38
N ARG A 16 -3.89 15.26 9.38
CA ARG A 16 -4.28 14.19 8.45
C ARG A 16 -4.15 14.61 6.97
N ASP A 17 -4.49 15.86 6.66
CA ASP A 17 -4.36 16.46 5.32
C ASP A 17 -2.89 16.43 4.84
N LYS A 18 -1.94 16.82 5.70
CA LYS A 18 -0.52 16.78 5.38
C LYS A 18 0.05 15.37 5.32
N ALA A 19 -0.45 14.48 6.17
CA ALA A 19 -0.07 13.07 6.15
C ALA A 19 -0.55 12.38 4.86
N GLU A 20 -1.72 12.74 4.35
CA GLU A 20 -2.24 12.23 3.07
C GLU A 20 -1.39 12.71 1.88
N ASP A 21 -1.05 13.99 1.84
CA ASP A 21 -0.16 14.54 0.82
C ASP A 21 1.22 13.85 0.85
N ALA A 22 1.79 13.66 2.04
CA ALA A 22 3.06 12.96 2.21
C ALA A 22 3.00 11.50 1.71
N ALA A 23 1.94 10.76 2.10
CA ALA A 23 1.74 9.39 1.66
C ALA A 23 1.63 9.29 0.12
N LYS A 24 0.84 10.18 -0.50
CA LYS A 24 0.69 10.25 -1.96
C LYS A 24 2.01 10.55 -2.66
N THR A 25 2.78 11.54 -2.18
CA THR A 25 4.08 11.89 -2.75
C THR A 25 5.07 10.73 -2.65
N THR A 26 5.15 10.04 -1.52
CA THR A 26 6.03 8.88 -1.35
C THR A 26 5.63 7.72 -2.25
N ILE A 27 4.33 7.42 -2.35
CA ILE A 27 3.83 6.37 -3.24
C ILE A 27 4.12 6.71 -4.71
N ASN A 28 3.88 7.95 -5.14
CA ASN A 28 4.17 8.38 -6.51
C ASN A 28 5.66 8.28 -6.84
N TRP A 29 6.52 8.77 -5.94
CA TRP A 29 7.97 8.63 -6.09
C TRP A 29 8.40 7.17 -6.16
N LEU A 30 7.82 6.31 -5.32
CA LEU A 30 8.11 4.88 -5.31
C LEU A 30 7.65 4.20 -6.61
N LYS A 31 6.49 4.58 -7.15
CA LYS A 31 5.98 4.10 -8.45
C LYS A 31 6.87 4.51 -9.62
N GLU A 32 7.48 5.69 -9.57
CA GLU A 32 8.43 6.16 -10.59
C GLU A 32 9.78 5.43 -10.52
N ARG A 33 10.12 4.85 -9.37
CA ARG A 33 11.41 4.19 -9.12
C ARG A 33 11.33 2.67 -9.15
N LEU A 34 10.14 2.11 -8.95
CA LEU A 34 9.90 0.69 -9.11
C LEU A 34 9.52 0.38 -10.56
N PRO A 35 10.19 -0.59 -11.21
CA PRO A 35 9.80 -1.07 -12.53
C PRO A 35 8.34 -1.52 -12.51
N SER A 36 7.65 -1.36 -13.65
CA SER A 36 6.22 -1.64 -13.85
C SER A 36 5.76 -3.03 -13.33
N SER A 37 6.68 -4.00 -13.23
CA SER A 37 6.46 -5.32 -12.64
C SER A 37 6.02 -5.32 -11.17
N VAL A 38 6.36 -4.26 -10.41
CA VAL A 38 6.11 -4.18 -8.95
C VAL A 38 4.97 -3.21 -8.62
N SER A 39 4.76 -2.15 -9.42
CA SER A 39 3.69 -1.17 -9.20
C SER A 39 2.29 -1.81 -9.15
N GLY A 40 2.02 -2.81 -10.00
CA GLY A 40 0.73 -3.53 -9.97
C GLY A 40 0.49 -4.35 -8.70
N GLN A 41 1.56 -4.78 -8.01
CA GLN A 41 1.46 -5.51 -6.74
C GLN A 41 1.24 -4.54 -5.58
N ILE A 42 1.93 -3.40 -5.60
CA ILE A 42 1.80 -2.35 -4.59
C ILE A 42 0.40 -1.74 -4.61
N ASP A 43 -0.14 -1.46 -5.79
CA ASP A 43 -1.54 -1.01 -5.90
C ASP A 43 -2.51 -2.08 -5.39
N GLY A 44 -2.23 -3.37 -5.64
CA GLY A 44 -3.03 -4.48 -5.10
C GLY A 44 -3.06 -4.57 -3.57
N VAL A 45 -1.97 -4.17 -2.91
CA VAL A 45 -1.84 -4.11 -1.45
C VAL A 45 -2.46 -2.82 -0.89
N LEU A 46 -2.19 -1.67 -1.51
CA LEU A 46 -2.66 -0.35 -1.06
C LEU A 46 -4.17 -0.13 -1.22
N VAL A 47 -4.76 -0.75 -2.26
CA VAL A 47 -6.19 -0.68 -2.58
C VAL A 47 -6.99 -1.75 -1.79
N GLY A 48 -6.33 -2.69 -1.11
CA GLY A 48 -7.00 -3.73 -0.31
C GLY A 48 -7.75 -4.79 -1.13
N SER A 49 -8.08 -4.53 -2.39
CA SER A 49 -8.89 -5.42 -3.24
C SER A 49 -8.17 -6.65 -3.79
N LYS A 50 -6.85 -6.79 -3.62
CA LYS A 50 -6.12 -8.02 -4.03
C LYS A 50 -5.42 -8.76 -2.90
N ALA A 51 -5.38 -8.23 -1.68
CA ALA A 51 -4.84 -8.96 -0.54
C ALA A 51 -5.63 -10.26 -0.28
N GLY A 52 -6.96 -10.22 -0.43
CA GLY A 52 -7.82 -11.40 -0.29
C GLY A 52 -7.65 -12.45 -1.39
N GLU A 53 -7.44 -12.04 -2.65
CA GLU A 53 -7.26 -12.99 -3.77
C GLU A 53 -5.88 -13.66 -3.74
N VAL A 54 -4.85 -12.93 -3.32
CA VAL A 54 -3.49 -13.49 -3.14
C VAL A 54 -3.45 -14.37 -1.90
N ALA A 55 -4.09 -13.98 -0.79
CA ALA A 55 -4.22 -14.81 0.40
C ALA A 55 -4.99 -16.12 0.10
N GLY A 56 -6.10 -16.06 -0.65
CA GLY A 56 -6.84 -17.26 -1.06
C GLY A 56 -6.06 -18.18 -2.00
N LYS A 57 -5.20 -17.63 -2.87
CA LYS A 57 -4.29 -18.43 -3.72
C LYS A 57 -3.14 -19.07 -2.94
N VAL A 58 -2.62 -18.39 -1.92
CA VAL A 58 -1.58 -18.96 -1.04
C VAL A 58 -2.15 -20.04 -0.14
N GLU A 59 -3.35 -19.85 0.41
CA GLU A 59 -4.04 -20.86 1.22
C GLU A 59 -4.34 -22.13 0.41
N SER A 60 -4.82 -21.98 -0.83
CA SER A 60 -5.09 -23.13 -1.71
C SER A 60 -3.83 -23.86 -2.20
N ALA A 61 -2.66 -23.20 -2.21
CA ALA A 61 -1.38 -23.84 -2.53
C ALA A 61 -0.78 -24.61 -1.35
N ILE A 62 -1.01 -24.16 -0.11
CA ILE A 62 -0.52 -24.83 1.12
C ILE A 62 -1.42 -26.02 1.50
N ARG A 63 -2.69 -25.98 1.11
CA ARG A 63 -3.68 -27.02 1.44
C ARG A 63 -3.76 -28.16 0.40
N ARG A 64 -2.81 -28.24 -0.53
CA ARG A 64 -2.73 -29.25 -1.58
C ARG A 64 -1.83 -30.42 -1.19
#